data_AF-A0A6I8NWU4-F1
#
_entry.id   AF-A0A6I8NWU4-F1
#
_cell.length_a   1.000
_cell.length_b   1.000
_cell.length_c   1.000
_cell.angle_alpha   90.00
_cell.angle_beta   90.00
_cell.angle_gamma   90.00
#
_symmetry.space_group_name_H-M   'P 1'
#
loop_
_entity.id
_entity.type
_entity.pdbx_description
1 polymer ?
#
loop_
_entity_poly.entity_id
_entity_poly.type
_entity_poly.pdbx_seq_one_letter_code
_entity_poly.pdbx_strand_id
1 'polypeptide(L)'
;LASPPALRSGERSTDAVVIGTGIGAAPWALRKYHRSISVSFSLRRAEKTEVLSEDLLQVEKRLELVKQVSHSTHKKLTACLQGQQGVEADKRSKKLPLTTLAQCLTEGSAILGDDTLLGKMLKLCGEAEDKLAQELIHFELQVERDVIEPLFMLAEVEIPNIQKQRKHLAKLVLDMDSSKTRAVYRVLTLRRALRDPWESRVGRRAPSRR
;
A
#
# COMPACT_ATOMS: atom_id res chain seq x y z
N LEU A 1 54.93 8.96 -17.91
CA LEU A 1 56.39 8.81 -17.71
C LEU A 1 56.69 9.41 -16.35
N ALA A 2 57.15 8.71 -15.31
CA ALA A 2 58.04 7.57 -15.29
C ALA A 2 57.83 6.70 -14.04
N SER A 3 58.30 5.46 -14.17
CA SER A 3 58.49 4.40 -13.17
C SER A 3 59.41 4.83 -11.99
N PRO A 4 59.55 4.00 -10.93
CA PRO A 4 60.12 4.36 -9.63
C PRO A 4 61.65 4.21 -9.60
N PRO A 5 62.34 4.67 -8.54
CA PRO A 5 63.67 4.20 -8.22
C PRO A 5 63.67 3.24 -7.02
N ALA A 6 64.43 2.16 -7.19
CA ALA A 6 64.89 1.25 -6.16
C ALA A 6 66.14 1.79 -5.45
N LEU A 7 66.34 1.39 -4.18
CA LEU A 7 67.61 1.36 -3.41
C LEU A 7 67.28 0.54 -2.14
N ARG A 8 67.55 -0.76 -2.04
CA ARG A 8 68.80 -1.53 -1.87
C ARG A 8 69.59 -1.23 -0.57
N SER A 9 69.69 -2.29 0.23
CA SER A 9 70.80 -2.81 1.07
C SER A 9 71.18 -2.15 2.41
N GLY A 10 71.33 -3.03 3.43
CA GLY A 10 72.24 -2.89 4.58
C GLY A 10 71.55 -3.11 5.93
N GLU A 11 71.27 -4.35 6.36
CA GLU A 11 72.07 -5.15 7.31
C GLU A 11 72.36 -4.51 8.70
N ARG A 12 71.61 -4.92 9.73
CA ARG A 12 72.03 -5.71 10.92
C ARG A 12 70.88 -5.68 11.94
N SER A 13 70.38 -6.83 12.40
CA SER A 13 70.86 -7.55 13.59
C SER A 13 70.87 -6.62 14.81
N THR A 14 70.11 -6.78 15.89
CA THR A 14 69.38 -7.88 16.51
C THR A 14 68.64 -7.18 17.65
N ASP A 15 67.34 -7.41 17.82
CA ASP A 15 66.77 -7.42 19.17
C ASP A 15 65.51 -8.28 19.17
N ALA A 16 65.70 -9.42 19.81
CA ALA A 16 64.70 -10.44 20.00
C ALA A 16 63.65 -9.95 21.00
N VAL A 17 62.48 -9.54 20.51
CA VAL A 17 61.26 -9.73 21.31
C VAL A 17 60.81 -11.16 21.06
N VAL A 18 61.35 -12.04 21.89
CA VAL A 18 60.83 -13.38 22.15
C VAL A 18 59.40 -13.21 22.66
N ILE A 19 58.41 -13.15 21.76
CA ILE A 19 57.03 -13.42 22.13
C ILE A 19 56.95 -14.94 22.26
N GLY A 20 57.16 -15.38 23.49
CA GLY A 20 57.05 -16.77 23.91
C GLY A 20 55.77 -17.41 23.40
N THR A 21 55.94 -18.67 23.01
CA THR A 21 54.92 -19.72 22.90
C THR A 21 53.64 -19.43 23.69
N GLY A 22 52.55 -19.19 22.96
CA GLY A 22 51.24 -18.98 23.55
C GLY A 22 50.14 -18.95 22.50
N ILE A 23 49.98 -20.00 21.70
CA ILE A 23 48.75 -20.27 20.90
C ILE A 23 47.60 -20.67 21.87
N GLY A 24 47.44 -19.91 22.94
CA GLY A 24 46.48 -20.08 24.03
C GLY A 24 45.36 -19.04 23.99
N ALA A 25 45.28 -18.24 22.92
CA ALA A 25 44.12 -17.40 22.63
C ALA A 25 42.95 -18.26 22.12
N ALA A 26 42.41 -19.05 23.05
CA ALA A 26 40.98 -19.06 23.33
C ALA A 26 40.02 -19.60 22.25
N PRO A 27 39.78 -20.92 22.25
CA PRO A 27 38.55 -21.52 21.74
C PRO A 27 37.26 -20.86 22.29
N TRP A 28 37.34 -20.15 23.42
CA TRP A 28 36.23 -19.39 24.00
C TRP A 28 35.87 -18.13 23.21
N ALA A 29 36.83 -17.47 22.53
CA ALA A 29 36.57 -16.28 21.72
C ALA A 29 35.81 -16.65 20.44
N LEU A 30 36.25 -17.72 19.77
CA LEU A 30 35.55 -18.28 18.60
C LEU A 30 34.15 -18.79 18.97
N ARG A 31 33.99 -19.48 20.11
CA ARG A 31 32.66 -19.93 20.60
C ARG A 31 31.74 -18.76 20.96
N LYS A 32 32.25 -17.68 21.58
CA LYS A 32 31.48 -16.46 21.85
C LYS A 32 31.01 -15.81 20.55
N TYR A 33 31.91 -15.64 19.59
CA TYR A 33 31.58 -15.08 18.27
C TYR A 33 30.53 -15.93 17.54
N HIS A 34 30.69 -17.25 17.58
CA HIS A 34 29.79 -18.22 16.95
C HIS A 34 28.41 -18.31 17.63
N ARG A 35 28.34 -18.13 18.96
CA ARG A 35 27.09 -18.07 19.73
C ARG A 35 26.37 -16.74 19.52
N SER A 36 27.09 -15.63 19.48
CA SER A 36 26.53 -14.30 19.22
C SER A 36 25.93 -14.21 17.82
N ILE A 37 26.64 -14.69 16.78
CA ILE A 37 26.11 -14.77 15.40
C ILE A 37 24.87 -15.69 15.34
N SER A 38 24.87 -16.83 16.04
CA SER A 38 23.72 -17.74 16.05
C SER A 38 22.48 -17.13 16.73
N VAL A 39 22.66 -16.29 17.75
CA VAL A 39 21.57 -15.58 18.45
C VAL A 39 21.02 -14.44 17.59
N SER A 40 21.89 -13.61 16.98
CA SER A 40 21.48 -12.55 16.06
C SER A 40 20.75 -13.09 14.81
N PHE A 41 21.12 -14.29 14.38
CA PHE A 41 20.52 -15.00 13.25
C PHE A 41 19.14 -15.60 13.57
N SER A 42 18.94 -16.13 14.77
CA SER A 42 17.62 -16.63 15.21
C SER A 42 16.64 -15.50 15.51
N LEU A 43 17.09 -14.38 16.10
CA LEU A 43 16.24 -13.20 16.35
C LEU A 43 15.71 -12.57 15.05
N ARG A 44 16.52 -12.50 13.98
CA ARG A 44 16.06 -11.99 12.67
C ARG A 44 15.10 -12.93 11.91
N ARG A 45 14.97 -14.18 12.34
CA ARG A 45 14.14 -15.20 11.67
C ARG A 45 12.68 -15.19 12.13
N ALA A 46 12.39 -14.69 13.34
CA ALA A 46 11.09 -14.87 13.98
C ALA A 46 10.16 -13.65 13.92
N GLU A 47 10.67 -12.41 13.81
CA GLU A 47 9.84 -11.24 14.16
C GLU A 47 9.07 -10.52 13.03
N LYS A 48 9.29 -10.78 11.73
CA LYS A 48 8.96 -9.71 10.74
C LYS A 48 8.15 -10.03 9.49
N THR A 49 7.56 -11.21 9.30
CA THR A 49 6.65 -11.45 8.15
C THR A 49 5.29 -12.04 8.52
N GLU A 50 5.15 -12.71 9.66
CA GLU A 50 3.84 -13.25 10.11
C GLU A 50 2.86 -12.15 10.54
N VAL A 51 3.32 -11.16 11.30
CA VAL A 51 2.48 -10.02 11.76
C VAL A 51 1.93 -9.22 10.56
N LEU A 52 2.74 -9.05 9.51
CA LEU A 52 2.32 -8.35 8.30
C LEU A 52 1.17 -9.08 7.57
N SER A 53 1.12 -10.41 7.65
CA SER A 53 0.08 -11.21 6.96
C SER A 53 -1.30 -11.04 7.60
N GLU A 54 -1.39 -10.99 8.93
CA GLU A 54 -2.66 -10.81 9.64
C GLU A 54 -3.23 -9.40 9.42
N ASP A 55 -2.40 -8.37 9.54
CA ASP A 55 -2.79 -6.98 9.28
C ASP A 55 -3.29 -6.81 7.83
N LEU A 56 -2.60 -7.42 6.86
CA LEU A 56 -3.00 -7.39 5.46
C LEU A 56 -4.35 -8.08 5.21
N LEU A 57 -4.66 -9.14 5.95
CA LEU A 57 -5.91 -9.89 5.86
C LEU A 57 -7.07 -9.09 6.49
N GLN A 58 -6.81 -8.37 7.58
CA GLN A 58 -7.79 -7.45 8.16
C GLN A 58 -8.10 -6.28 7.19
N VAL A 59 -7.08 -5.73 6.53
CA VAL A 59 -7.25 -4.68 5.51
C VAL A 59 -8.06 -5.20 4.32
N GLU A 60 -7.83 -6.44 3.87
CA GLU A 60 -8.63 -7.07 2.81
C GLU A 60 -10.12 -7.12 3.15
N LYS A 61 -10.44 -7.62 4.35
CA LYS A 61 -11.83 -7.70 4.81
C LYS A 61 -12.48 -6.32 4.87
N ARG A 62 -11.74 -5.30 5.32
CA ARG A 62 -12.23 -3.92 5.33
C ARG A 62 -12.46 -3.35 3.94
N LEU A 63 -11.57 -3.60 2.98
CA LEU A 63 -11.72 -3.16 1.60
C LEU A 63 -12.97 -3.75 0.94
N GLU A 64 -13.28 -5.03 1.21
CA GLU A 64 -14.50 -5.65 0.69
C GLU A 64 -15.78 -4.99 1.24
N LEU A 65 -15.79 -4.67 2.54
CA LEU A 65 -16.89 -3.94 3.16
C LEU A 65 -17.04 -2.53 2.57
N VAL A 66 -15.93 -1.80 2.38
CA VAL A 66 -15.94 -0.46 1.76
C VAL A 66 -16.48 -0.55 0.33
N LYS A 67 -16.07 -1.55 -0.45
CA LYS A 67 -16.59 -1.78 -1.80
C LYS A 67 -18.10 -2.03 -1.80
N GLN A 68 -18.56 -2.93 -0.93
CA GLN A 68 -19.98 -3.25 -0.80
C GLN A 68 -20.82 -2.03 -0.44
N VAL A 69 -20.39 -1.27 0.58
CA VAL A 69 -21.08 -0.05 1.01
C VAL A 69 -21.08 0.97 -0.12
N SER A 70 -19.94 1.22 -0.76
CA SER A 70 -19.81 2.17 -1.87
C SER A 70 -20.76 1.85 -3.02
N HIS A 71 -20.85 0.58 -3.45
CA HIS A 71 -21.81 0.17 -4.47
C HIS A 71 -23.27 0.32 -4.03
N SER A 72 -23.58 -0.07 -2.80
CA SER A 72 -24.95 0.02 -2.29
C SER A 72 -25.42 1.48 -2.21
N THR A 73 -24.54 2.37 -1.74
CA THR A 73 -24.79 3.80 -1.63
C THR A 73 -24.87 4.44 -3.01
N HIS A 74 -23.96 4.11 -3.92
CA HIS A 74 -24.00 4.57 -5.31
C HIS A 74 -25.34 4.25 -5.97
N LYS A 75 -25.80 2.98 -5.88
CA LYS A 75 -27.08 2.55 -6.47
C LYS A 75 -28.27 3.29 -5.87
N LYS A 76 -28.30 3.44 -4.54
CA LYS A 76 -29.39 4.15 -3.85
C LYS A 76 -29.41 5.63 -4.21
N LEU A 77 -28.27 6.31 -4.17
CA LEU A 77 -28.15 7.72 -4.55
C LEU A 77 -28.55 7.93 -6.01
N THR A 78 -28.06 7.08 -6.92
CA THR A 78 -28.45 7.14 -8.34
C THR A 78 -29.96 7.01 -8.52
N ALA A 79 -30.62 6.13 -7.77
CA ALA A 79 -32.07 5.94 -7.84
C ALA A 79 -32.89 7.11 -7.26
N CYS A 80 -32.29 7.95 -6.42
CA CYS A 80 -32.94 9.14 -5.88
C CYS A 80 -32.91 10.34 -6.84
N LEU A 81 -32.01 10.34 -7.83
CA LEU A 81 -31.89 11.41 -8.82
C LEU A 81 -32.86 11.15 -9.98
N GLN A 82 -33.57 12.19 -10.41
CA GLN A 82 -34.59 12.13 -11.45
C GLN A 82 -34.01 12.27 -12.86
N GLY A 83 -32.81 12.86 -12.98
CA GLY A 83 -32.14 12.99 -14.26
C GLY A 83 -31.37 11.73 -14.69
N GLN A 84 -31.46 11.37 -15.98
CA GLN A 84 -30.61 10.32 -16.57
C GLN A 84 -29.12 10.58 -16.28
N GLN A 85 -28.42 9.54 -15.84
CA GLN A 85 -26.99 9.56 -15.53
C GLN A 85 -26.15 9.91 -16.77
N GLY A 86 -25.16 10.80 -16.63
CA GLY A 86 -24.25 11.21 -17.72
C GLY A 86 -24.83 12.21 -18.74
N VAL A 87 -25.90 12.93 -18.39
CA VAL A 87 -26.53 13.93 -19.26
C VAL A 87 -26.19 15.34 -18.76
N GLU A 88 -25.50 16.11 -19.60
CA GLU A 88 -25.20 17.55 -19.40
C GLU A 88 -26.43 18.36 -18.99
N ALA A 89 -26.22 19.40 -18.18
CA ALA A 89 -27.24 20.26 -17.58
C ALA A 89 -28.34 20.71 -18.57
N ASP A 90 -27.93 21.04 -19.80
CA ASP A 90 -28.78 21.57 -20.87
C ASP A 90 -29.77 20.55 -21.46
N LYS A 91 -29.52 19.24 -21.28
CA LYS A 91 -30.43 18.16 -21.70
C LYS A 91 -31.30 17.64 -20.55
N ARG A 92 -30.97 17.96 -19.29
CA ARG A 92 -31.74 17.62 -18.08
C ARG A 92 -32.89 18.59 -17.82
N SER A 93 -32.71 19.87 -18.13
CA SER A 93 -33.74 20.91 -17.99
C SER A 93 -35.05 20.60 -18.74
N LYS A 94 -34.97 19.85 -19.85
CA LYS A 94 -36.12 19.44 -20.69
C LYS A 94 -36.92 18.24 -20.15
N LYS A 95 -36.54 17.65 -19.01
CA LYS A 95 -37.16 16.41 -18.51
C LYS A 95 -37.66 16.48 -17.06
N LEU A 96 -37.37 17.55 -16.33
CA LEU A 96 -37.89 17.69 -14.98
C LEU A 96 -39.37 18.07 -15.03
N PRO A 97 -40.28 17.33 -14.36
CA PRO A 97 -41.69 17.69 -14.30
C PRO A 97 -41.92 19.11 -13.77
N LEU A 98 -41.00 19.60 -12.94
CA LEU A 98 -41.04 20.91 -12.30
C LEU A 98 -40.85 22.07 -13.30
N THR A 99 -39.99 21.92 -14.31
CA THR A 99 -39.82 22.95 -15.35
C THR A 99 -41.08 23.04 -16.22
N THR A 100 -41.68 21.91 -16.55
CA THR A 100 -42.99 21.85 -17.25
C THR A 100 -44.09 22.51 -16.43
N LEU A 101 -44.15 22.26 -15.11
CA LEU A 101 -45.12 22.90 -14.22
C LEU A 101 -44.95 24.43 -14.19
N ALA A 102 -43.71 24.90 -14.02
CA ALA A 102 -43.39 26.33 -14.04
C ALA A 102 -43.85 27.01 -15.35
N GLN A 103 -43.61 26.33 -16.48
CA GLN A 103 -44.05 26.81 -17.79
C GLN A 103 -45.58 26.87 -17.90
N CYS A 104 -46.30 25.81 -17.50
CA CYS A 104 -47.77 25.80 -17.52
C CYS A 104 -48.37 26.90 -16.64
N LEU A 105 -47.78 27.20 -15.47
CA LEU A 105 -48.23 28.28 -14.59
C LEU A 105 -48.03 29.66 -15.23
N THR A 106 -46.88 29.85 -15.89
CA THR A 106 -46.54 31.10 -16.57
C THR A 106 -47.44 31.34 -17.79
N GLU A 107 -47.71 30.29 -18.57
CA GLU A 107 -48.65 30.34 -19.69
C GLU A 107 -50.10 30.58 -19.23
N GLY A 108 -50.53 29.93 -18.14
CA GLY A 108 -51.84 30.14 -17.53
C GLY A 108 -52.03 31.57 -16.99
N SER A 109 -50.97 32.16 -16.44
CA SER A 109 -50.94 33.59 -16.07
C SER A 109 -51.14 34.50 -17.28
N ALA A 110 -50.45 34.24 -18.39
CA ALA A 110 -50.56 35.04 -19.62
C ALA A 110 -51.98 34.99 -20.22
N ILE A 111 -52.67 33.84 -20.13
CA ILE A 111 -54.06 33.69 -20.58
C ILE A 111 -55.03 34.51 -19.71
N LEU A 112 -54.85 34.51 -18.39
CA LEU A 112 -55.69 35.24 -17.46
C LEU A 112 -55.42 36.75 -17.43
N GLY A 113 -54.23 37.16 -17.90
CA GLY A 113 -53.78 38.54 -17.92
C GLY A 113 -53.30 39.06 -16.56
N ASP A 114 -52.36 40.00 -16.61
CA ASP A 114 -51.71 40.60 -15.43
C ASP A 114 -52.65 41.51 -14.60
N ASP A 115 -53.87 41.77 -15.08
CA ASP A 115 -54.85 42.60 -14.37
C ASP A 115 -55.60 41.83 -13.26
N THR A 116 -55.59 40.49 -13.33
CA THR A 116 -56.29 39.63 -12.35
C THR A 116 -55.37 39.24 -11.19
N LEU A 117 -55.91 39.16 -9.97
CA LEU A 117 -55.16 38.68 -8.80
C LEU A 117 -54.63 37.25 -9.04
N LEU A 118 -55.44 36.41 -9.69
CA LEU A 118 -55.08 35.02 -10.01
C LEU A 118 -53.94 34.95 -11.03
N GLY A 119 -53.96 35.78 -12.08
CA GLY A 119 -52.88 35.87 -13.06
C GLY A 119 -51.54 36.25 -12.42
N LYS A 120 -51.55 37.26 -11.53
CA LYS A 120 -50.36 37.64 -10.75
C LYS A 120 -49.87 36.51 -9.83
N MET A 121 -50.79 35.80 -9.17
CA MET A 121 -50.45 34.68 -8.29
C MET A 121 -49.80 33.54 -9.08
N LEU A 122 -50.37 33.15 -10.23
CA LEU A 122 -49.81 32.11 -11.09
C LEU A 122 -48.43 32.49 -11.63
N LYS A 123 -48.19 33.76 -11.96
CA LYS A 123 -46.89 34.26 -12.38
C LYS A 123 -45.83 34.08 -11.29
N LEU A 124 -46.14 34.51 -10.06
CA LEU A 124 -45.24 34.36 -8.91
C LEU A 124 -44.97 32.88 -8.61
N CYS A 125 -45.99 32.02 -8.71
CA CYS A 125 -45.82 30.58 -8.56
C CYS A 125 -44.93 29.99 -9.68
N GLY A 126 -45.13 30.39 -10.93
CA GLY A 126 -44.31 29.93 -12.06
C GLY A 126 -42.84 30.31 -11.91
N GLU A 127 -42.56 31.57 -11.54
CA GLU A 127 -41.19 32.03 -11.28
C GLU A 127 -40.53 31.31 -10.08
N ALA A 128 -41.31 31.00 -9.04
CA ALA A 128 -40.82 30.25 -7.89
C ALA A 128 -40.50 28.79 -8.24
N GLU A 129 -41.39 28.12 -8.99
CA GLU A 129 -41.19 26.76 -9.47
C GLU A 129 -40.01 26.65 -10.43
N ASP A 130 -39.81 27.64 -11.32
CA ASP A 130 -38.65 27.67 -12.22
C ASP A 130 -37.34 27.75 -11.43
N LYS A 131 -37.25 28.64 -10.44
CA LYS A 131 -36.08 28.74 -9.55
C LYS A 131 -35.83 27.43 -8.79
N LEU A 132 -36.90 26.82 -8.26
CA LEU A 132 -36.80 25.53 -7.57
C LEU A 132 -36.29 24.43 -8.52
N ALA A 133 -36.73 24.44 -9.78
CA ALA A 133 -36.27 23.50 -10.78
C ALA A 133 -34.79 23.68 -11.10
N GLN A 134 -34.30 24.92 -11.21
CA GLN A 134 -32.87 25.20 -11.42
C GLN A 134 -32.01 24.72 -10.25
N GLU A 135 -32.41 25.01 -9.01
CA GLU A 135 -31.72 24.54 -7.81
C GLU A 135 -31.68 23.00 -7.76
N LEU A 136 -32.77 22.33 -8.13
CA LEU A 136 -32.82 20.87 -8.19
C LEU A 136 -31.85 20.33 -9.24
N ILE A 137 -31.80 20.90 -10.45
CA ILE A 137 -30.84 20.49 -11.49
C ILE A 137 -29.41 20.63 -10.99
N HIS A 138 -29.09 21.76 -10.35
CA HIS A 138 -27.76 22.03 -9.82
C HIS A 138 -27.37 21.01 -8.74
N PHE A 139 -28.28 20.76 -7.80
CA PHE A 139 -28.11 19.75 -6.76
C PHE A 139 -27.83 18.36 -7.36
N GLU A 140 -28.64 17.90 -8.33
CA GLU A 140 -28.46 16.56 -8.91
C GLU A 140 -27.11 16.41 -9.61
N LEU A 141 -26.68 17.42 -10.38
CA LEU A 141 -25.37 17.44 -11.04
C LEU A 141 -24.22 17.44 -10.03
N GLN A 142 -24.35 18.22 -8.96
CA GLN A 142 -23.33 18.31 -7.93
C GLN A 142 -23.19 16.97 -7.19
N VAL A 143 -24.30 16.33 -6.81
CA VAL A 143 -24.28 15.01 -6.17
C VAL A 143 -23.68 13.96 -7.11
N GLU A 144 -24.02 14.00 -8.40
CA GLU A 144 -23.46 13.05 -9.37
C GLU A 144 -21.94 13.17 -9.47
N ARG A 145 -21.42 14.38 -9.64
CA ARG A 145 -19.98 14.65 -9.80
C ARG A 145 -19.19 14.48 -8.50
N ASP A 146 -19.69 15.02 -7.39
CA ASP A 146 -18.89 15.13 -6.16
C ASP A 146 -19.07 13.91 -5.23
N VAL A 147 -20.08 13.07 -5.48
CA VAL A 147 -20.39 11.91 -4.63
C VAL A 147 -20.49 10.62 -5.43
N ILE A 148 -21.37 10.55 -6.42
CA ILE A 148 -21.65 9.29 -7.14
C ILE A 148 -20.42 8.83 -7.94
N GLU A 149 -19.84 9.70 -8.76
CA GLU A 149 -18.66 9.37 -9.57
C GLU A 149 -17.44 8.96 -8.72
N PRO A 150 -17.07 9.68 -7.64
CA PRO A 150 -16.01 9.24 -6.73
C PRO A 150 -16.27 7.89 -6.07
N LEU A 151 -17.52 7.60 -5.66
CA LEU A 151 -17.87 6.29 -5.09
C LEU A 151 -17.74 5.17 -6.11
N PHE A 152 -18.09 5.44 -7.37
CA PHE A 152 -17.91 4.48 -8.47
C PHE A 152 -16.43 4.22 -8.73
N MET A 153 -15.62 5.29 -8.89
CA MET A 153 -14.18 5.20 -9.12
C MET A 153 -13.46 4.47 -7.99
N LEU A 154 -13.83 4.77 -6.73
CA LEU A 154 -13.30 4.05 -5.57
C LEU A 154 -13.57 2.54 -5.68
N ALA A 155 -14.81 2.16 -6.01
CA ALA A 155 -15.23 0.76 -6.02
C ALA A 155 -14.70 -0.05 -7.22
N GLU A 156 -14.63 0.56 -8.40
CA GLU A 156 -14.29 -0.12 -9.66
C GLU A 156 -12.82 0.02 -10.06
N VAL A 157 -12.12 1.06 -9.59
CA VAL A 157 -10.74 1.34 -10.00
C VAL A 157 -9.79 1.21 -8.82
N GLU A 158 -9.98 2.00 -7.77
CA GLU A 158 -9.02 2.10 -6.68
C GLU A 158 -8.94 0.83 -5.85
N ILE A 159 -10.09 0.27 -5.41
CA ILE A 159 -10.11 -0.96 -4.60
C ILE A 159 -9.46 -2.15 -5.35
N PRO A 160 -9.82 -2.45 -6.62
CA PRO A 160 -9.14 -3.50 -7.39
C PRO A 160 -7.64 -3.26 -7.56
N ASN A 161 -7.22 -2.01 -7.74
CA ASN A 161 -5.80 -1.66 -7.86
C ASN A 161 -5.04 -1.91 -6.55
N ILE A 162 -5.60 -1.50 -5.41
CA ILE A 162 -5.05 -1.79 -4.07
C ILE A 162 -4.93 -3.30 -3.86
N GLN A 163 -5.98 -4.07 -4.21
CA GLN A 163 -5.94 -5.54 -4.12
C GLN A 163 -4.82 -6.14 -4.99
N LYS A 164 -4.59 -5.62 -6.20
CA LYS A 164 -3.52 -6.06 -7.09
C LYS A 164 -2.13 -5.78 -6.49
N GLN A 165 -1.90 -4.57 -6.00
CA GLN A 165 -0.65 -4.18 -5.35
C GLN A 165 -0.38 -5.03 -4.11
N ARG A 166 -1.41 -5.31 -3.31
CA ARG A 166 -1.30 -6.17 -2.13
C ARG A 166 -0.88 -7.60 -2.47
N LYS A 167 -1.48 -8.20 -3.50
CA LYS A 167 -1.07 -9.53 -4.00
C LYS A 167 0.38 -9.53 -4.47
N HIS A 168 0.83 -8.45 -5.11
CA HIS A 168 2.22 -8.30 -5.50
C HIS A 168 3.16 -8.19 -4.30
N LEU A 169 2.80 -7.42 -3.27
CA LEU A 169 3.54 -7.32 -2.02
C LEU A 169 3.69 -8.69 -1.35
N ALA A 170 2.61 -9.48 -1.25
CA ALA A 170 2.65 -10.82 -0.68
C ALA A 170 3.66 -11.72 -1.40
N LYS A 171 3.72 -11.65 -2.74
CA LYS A 171 4.72 -12.37 -3.53
C LYS A 171 6.15 -11.92 -3.20
N LEU A 172 6.40 -10.61 -3.16
CA LEU A 172 7.73 -10.07 -2.84
C LEU A 172 8.20 -10.46 -1.43
N VAL A 173 7.27 -10.52 -0.48
CA VAL A 173 7.58 -10.97 0.89
C VAL A 173 7.99 -12.44 0.90
N LEU A 174 7.28 -13.31 0.17
CA LEU A 174 7.66 -14.72 0.01
C LEU A 174 9.01 -14.89 -0.70
N ASP A 175 9.26 -14.13 -1.76
CA ASP A 175 10.52 -14.15 -2.50
C ASP A 175 11.70 -13.71 -1.60
N MET A 176 11.49 -12.67 -0.78
CA MET A 176 12.44 -12.22 0.23
C MET A 176 12.72 -13.31 1.27
N ASP A 177 11.69 -13.94 1.83
CA ASP A 177 11.85 -14.98 2.85
C ASP A 177 12.50 -16.25 2.29
N SER A 178 12.22 -16.60 1.04
CA SER A 178 12.91 -17.67 0.33
C SER A 178 14.41 -17.37 0.17
N SER A 179 14.76 -16.11 -0.13
CA SER A 179 16.15 -15.66 -0.29
C SER A 179 16.91 -15.68 1.04
N LYS A 180 16.27 -15.20 2.12
CA LYS A 180 16.82 -15.31 3.49
C LYS A 180 17.06 -16.77 3.86
N THR A 181 16.10 -17.65 3.56
CA THR A 181 16.19 -19.09 3.85
C THR A 181 17.32 -19.76 3.05
N ARG A 182 17.50 -19.43 1.77
CA ARG A 182 18.63 -19.92 0.97
C ARG A 182 19.98 -19.44 1.52
N ALA A 183 20.08 -18.18 1.91
CA ALA A 183 21.29 -17.63 2.53
C ALA A 183 21.61 -18.36 3.85
N VAL A 184 20.58 -18.62 4.67
CA VAL A 184 20.67 -19.42 5.89
C VAL A 184 21.25 -20.81 5.61
N TYR A 185 20.70 -21.53 4.63
CA TYR A 185 21.21 -22.86 4.27
C TYR A 185 22.66 -22.82 3.81
N ARG A 186 23.05 -21.85 2.97
CA ARG A 186 24.46 -21.69 2.54
C ARG A 186 25.40 -21.49 3.74
N VAL A 187 25.03 -20.61 4.67
CA VAL A 187 25.85 -20.37 5.88
C VAL A 187 25.95 -21.64 6.73
N LEU A 188 24.86 -22.37 6.92
CA LEU A 188 24.87 -23.63 7.68
C LEU A 188 25.71 -24.72 7.00
N THR A 189 25.63 -24.83 5.67
CA THR A 189 26.44 -25.79 4.91
C THR A 189 27.93 -25.44 4.97
N LEU A 190 28.29 -24.15 4.78
CA LEU A 190 29.67 -23.69 4.94
C LEU A 190 30.20 -23.94 6.36
N ARG A 191 29.35 -23.73 7.38
CA ARG A 191 29.67 -24.02 8.77
C ARG A 191 29.93 -25.50 9.05
N ARG A 192 29.16 -26.41 8.42
CA ARG A 192 29.42 -27.87 8.50
C ARG A 192 30.73 -28.21 7.79
N ALA A 193 30.91 -27.74 6.56
CA ALA A 193 32.13 -27.98 5.78
C ALA A 193 33.41 -27.47 6.46
N LEU A 194 33.34 -26.40 7.27
CA LEU A 194 34.47 -25.90 8.07
C LEU A 194 34.66 -26.63 9.40
N ARG A 195 33.61 -27.26 9.94
CA ARG A 195 33.65 -28.02 11.20
C ARG A 195 34.35 -29.36 11.03
N ASP A 196 34.00 -30.12 9.99
CA ASP A 196 34.48 -31.49 9.80
C ASP A 196 36.04 -31.60 9.68
N PRO A 197 36.73 -30.69 8.97
CA PRO A 197 38.20 -30.66 8.90
C PRO A 197 38.87 -30.23 10.22
N TRP A 198 38.19 -29.40 11.02
CA TRP A 198 38.71 -28.98 12.32
C TRP A 198 38.61 -30.10 13.35
N GLU A 199 37.45 -30.77 13.44
CA GLU A 199 37.27 -31.93 14.33
C GLU A 199 38.26 -33.05 13.98
N SER A 200 38.50 -33.29 12.69
CA SER A 200 39.53 -34.23 12.19
C SER A 200 40.99 -33.84 12.51
N ARG A 201 41.25 -32.56 12.82
CA ARG A 201 42.59 -32.04 13.16
C ARG A 201 42.82 -31.99 14.66
N VAL A 202 41.75 -31.78 15.44
CA VAL A 202 41.75 -31.80 16.91
C VAL A 202 41.80 -33.23 17.44
N GLY A 203 41.10 -34.17 16.83
CA GLY A 203 41.15 -35.60 17.19
C GLY A 203 42.54 -36.23 17.05
N ARG A 204 43.41 -35.68 16.19
CA ARG A 204 44.82 -36.08 16.03
C ARG A 204 45.78 -35.49 17.07
N ARG A 205 45.31 -34.59 17.95
CA ARG A 205 46.08 -34.03 19.08
C ARG A 205 45.57 -34.57 20.42
N ALA A 206 45.24 -35.85 20.51
CA ALA A 206 45.13 -36.52 21.80
C ALA A 206 46.56 -36.83 22.29
N PRO A 207 47.00 -36.33 23.47
CA PRO A 207 48.30 -36.70 24.02
C PRO A 207 48.28 -38.17 24.45
N SER A 208 49.26 -38.95 24.00
CA SER A 208 49.56 -40.23 24.62
C SER A 208 49.90 -39.96 26.09
N ARG A 209 49.02 -40.34 27.01
CA ARG A 209 49.36 -40.40 28.43
C ARG A 209 50.43 -41.49 28.60
N ARG A 210 51.65 -41.07 28.92
CA ARG A 210 52.60 -41.88 29.69
C ARG A 210 52.32 -41.63 31.17
#